data_AF-A0A0Q6PIB1-F1
#
_entry.id   AF-A0A0Q6PIB1-F1
#
_cell.length_a   1.000
_cell.length_b   1.000
_cell.length_c   1.000
_cell.angle_alpha   90.00
_cell.angle_beta   90.00
_cell.angle_gamma   90.00
#
_symmetry.space_group_name_H-M   'P 1'
#
loop_
_entity.id
_entity.type
_entity.pdbx_description
1 polymer ?
#
loop_
_entity_poly.entity_id
_entity_poly.type
_entity_poly.pdbx_seq_one_letter_code
_entity_poly.pdbx_strand_id
1 'polypeptide(L)'
;MPKTRHDLVNRALAELGVVGAGQTAAAEDFDEIDNAVAPVMSDLATRDIWVWGDPDAYDDDAFDHLAVLLANARARAFGVAPDEQKRFLAEQRLRGLKPTILSGRTQEIEYF
;
A
#
# COMPACT_ATOMS: atom_id res chain seq x y z
N MET A 1 6.68 14.74 5.89
CA MET A 1 6.92 14.64 4.44
C MET A 1 5.89 13.67 3.90
N PRO A 2 5.22 13.97 2.77
CA PRO A 2 4.32 13.01 2.14
C PRO A 2 5.04 11.68 1.88
N LYS A 3 4.41 10.59 2.29
CA LYS A 3 4.88 9.24 2.00
C LYS A 3 4.65 8.98 0.51
N THR A 4 5.72 8.69 -0.23
CA THR A 4 5.65 8.49 -1.68
C THR A 4 5.49 7.00 -2.01
N ARG A 5 5.14 6.71 -3.26
CA ARG A 5 5.14 5.34 -3.80
C ARG A 5 6.46 4.60 -3.58
N HIS A 6 7.58 5.30 -3.70
CA HIS A 6 8.90 4.72 -3.47
C HIS A 6 9.09 4.26 -2.02
N ASP A 7 8.61 5.04 -1.03
CA ASP A 7 8.64 4.65 0.39
C ASP A 7 7.78 3.40 0.61
N LEU A 8 6.62 3.32 -0.06
CA LEU A 8 5.70 2.19 0.05
C LEU A 8 6.33 0.89 -0.47
N VAL A 9 7.01 0.96 -1.62
CA VAL A 9 7.73 -0.18 -2.20
C VAL A 9 8.84 -0.65 -1.25
N ASN A 10 9.65 0.28 -0.73
CA ASN A 10 10.70 -0.05 0.24
C ASN A 10 10.13 -0.68 1.51
N ARG A 11 8.99 -0.17 2.02
CA ARG A 11 8.32 -0.75 3.19
C ARG A 11 7.82 -2.17 2.89
N ALA A 12 7.21 -2.41 1.74
CA ALA A 12 6.75 -3.73 1.34
C ALA A 12 7.91 -4.74 1.20
N LEU A 13 9.04 -4.32 0.64
CA LEU A 13 10.25 -5.15 0.55
C LEU A 13 10.87 -5.46 1.92
N ALA A 14 10.81 -4.51 2.86
CA ALA A 14 11.21 -4.73 4.24
C ALA A 14 10.26 -5.74 4.94
N GLU A 15 8.95 -5.65 4.71
CA GLU A 15 7.97 -6.62 5.22
C GLU A 15 8.18 -8.03 4.65
N LEU A 16 8.65 -8.14 3.40
CA LEU A 16 9.03 -9.41 2.79
C LEU A 16 10.36 -9.98 3.33
N GLY A 17 11.13 -9.18 4.07
CA GLY A 17 12.47 -9.56 4.55
C GLY A 17 13.53 -9.60 3.46
N VAL A 18 13.24 -9.03 2.28
CA VAL A 18 14.18 -8.93 1.14
C VAL A 18 15.22 -7.85 1.42
N VAL A 19 14.80 -6.79 2.10
CA VAL A 19 15.63 -5.63 2.43
C VAL A 19 15.66 -5.45 3.94
N GLY A 20 16.84 -5.65 4.54
CA GLY A 20 17.06 -5.35 5.95
C GLY A 20 17.01 -3.84 6.23
N ALA A 21 16.71 -3.47 7.48
CA ALA A 21 16.71 -2.08 7.91
C ALA A 21 18.05 -1.40 7.58
N GLY A 22 18.04 -0.43 6.66
CA GLY A 22 19.24 0.29 6.20
C GLY A 22 19.89 -0.26 4.94
N GLN A 23 19.32 -1.28 4.30
CA GLN A 23 19.75 -1.76 2.99
C GLN A 23 18.89 -1.15 1.87
N THR A 24 19.47 -1.03 0.68
CA THR A 24 18.75 -0.63 -0.53
C THR A 24 18.31 -1.89 -1.28
N ALA A 25 17.05 -1.92 -1.72
CA ALA A 25 16.52 -2.96 -2.60
C ALA A 25 17.34 -3.08 -3.89
N ALA A 26 17.43 -4.29 -4.45
CA ALA A 26 17.88 -4.40 -5.84
C ALA A 26 16.84 -3.73 -6.75
N ALA A 27 17.30 -3.12 -7.85
CA ALA A 27 16.40 -2.45 -8.79
C ALA A 27 15.35 -3.42 -9.37
N GLU A 28 15.71 -4.69 -9.56
CA GLU A 28 14.81 -5.75 -10.01
C GLU A 28 13.68 -6.03 -9.01
N ASP A 29 14.02 -6.14 -7.71
CA ASP A 29 13.03 -6.35 -6.65
C ASP A 29 12.11 -5.13 -6.48
N PHE A 30 12.68 -3.93 -6.61
CA PHE A 30 11.92 -2.68 -6.57
C PHE A 30 10.91 -2.62 -7.71
N ASP A 31 11.34 -2.89 -8.95
CA ASP A 31 10.47 -2.83 -10.13
C ASP A 31 9.36 -3.88 -10.06
N GLU A 32 9.64 -5.09 -9.55
CA GLU A 32 8.63 -6.14 -9.36
C GLU A 32 7.50 -5.71 -8.40
N ILE A 33 7.85 -5.08 -7.28
CA ILE A 33 6.86 -4.55 -6.33
C ILE A 33 6.19 -3.30 -6.88
N ASP A 34 6.94 -2.40 -7.52
CA ASP A 34 6.41 -1.16 -8.09
C ASP A 34 5.33 -1.47 -9.15
N ASN A 35 5.60 -2.43 -10.04
CA ASN A 35 4.62 -2.92 -11.01
C ASN A 35 3.38 -3.55 -10.36
N ALA A 36 3.47 -4.00 -9.11
CA ALA A 36 2.36 -4.52 -8.33
C ALA A 36 1.51 -3.43 -7.66
N VAL A 37 2.04 -2.21 -7.49
CA VAL A 37 1.32 -1.12 -6.80
C VAL A 37 0.02 -0.79 -7.51
N ALA A 38 0.08 -0.44 -8.79
CA ALA A 38 -1.08 -0.08 -9.58
C ALA A 38 -2.20 -1.16 -9.58
N PRO A 39 -1.91 -2.45 -9.88
CA PRO A 39 -2.95 -3.48 -9.89
C PRO A 39 -3.53 -3.76 -8.50
N VAL A 40 -2.72 -3.75 -7.44
CA VAL A 40 -3.23 -3.95 -6.07
C VAL A 40 -4.11 -2.79 -5.63
N MET A 41 -3.70 -1.54 -5.90
CA MET A 41 -4.53 -0.36 -5.61
C MET A 41 -5.85 -0.38 -6.40
N SER A 42 -5.80 -0.82 -7.66
CA SER A 42 -6.99 -0.95 -8.51
C SER A 42 -7.95 -2.03 -8.01
N ASP A 43 -7.44 -3.17 -7.53
CA ASP A 43 -8.24 -4.21 -6.86
C ASP A 43 -8.92 -3.65 -5.60
N LEU A 44 -8.16 -2.97 -4.74
CA LEU A 44 -8.68 -2.38 -3.51
C LEU A 44 -9.78 -1.32 -3.78
N ALA A 45 -9.60 -0.52 -4.82
CA ALA A 45 -10.60 0.46 -5.25
C ALA A 45 -11.85 -0.23 -5.80
N THR A 46 -11.67 -1.27 -6.63
CA THR A 46 -12.79 -2.05 -7.20
C THR A 46 -13.60 -2.75 -6.13
N ARG A 47 -12.95 -3.21 -5.06
CA ARG A 47 -13.58 -3.87 -3.91
C ARG A 47 -14.10 -2.88 -2.86
N ASP A 48 -14.05 -1.59 -3.15
CA ASP A 48 -14.49 -0.51 -2.28
C ASP A 48 -13.76 -0.47 -0.92
N ILE A 49 -12.56 -1.06 -0.82
CA ILE A 49 -11.78 -1.16 0.42
C ILE A 49 -11.02 0.14 0.66
N TRP A 50 -10.28 0.61 -0.34
CA TRP A 50 -9.48 1.83 -0.26
C TRP A 50 -9.41 2.50 -1.64
N VAL A 51 -9.66 3.80 -1.68
CA VAL A 51 -9.52 4.61 -2.89
C VAL A 51 -8.29 5.48 -2.72
N TRP A 52 -7.22 5.13 -3.44
CA TRP A 52 -6.08 6.01 -3.55
C TRP A 52 -6.48 7.25 -4.37
N GLY A 53 -6.15 8.45 -3.87
CA GLY A 53 -6.41 9.69 -4.58
C GLY A 53 -5.13 10.14 -5.26
N ASP A 54 -4.27 10.74 -4.45
CA ASP A 54 -2.95 11.18 -4.88
C ASP A 54 -1.91 10.08 -4.62
N PRO A 55 -1.13 9.66 -5.64
CA PRO A 55 -0.12 8.61 -5.50
C PRO A 55 1.07 9.01 -4.62
N ASP A 56 1.16 10.29 -4.24
CA ASP A 56 2.18 10.84 -3.36
C ASP A 56 1.62 11.26 -1.99
N ALA A 57 0.36 10.99 -1.69
CA ALA A 57 -0.25 11.31 -0.40
C ALA A 57 -0.88 10.07 0.26
N TYR A 58 -0.03 9.18 0.78
CA TYR A 58 -0.48 8.10 1.65
C TYR A 58 -0.56 8.57 3.10
N ASP A 59 -1.67 8.23 3.75
CA ASP A 59 -1.86 8.40 5.19
C ASP A 59 -0.97 7.40 5.93
N ASP A 60 -0.28 7.82 6.99
CA ASP A 60 0.69 6.97 7.71
C ASP A 60 -0.01 5.72 8.30
N ASP A 61 -1.25 5.90 8.77
CA ASP A 61 -2.12 4.81 9.27
C ASP A 61 -2.50 3.79 8.17
N ALA A 62 -2.65 4.24 6.92
CA ALA A 62 -2.97 3.36 5.79
C ALA A 62 -1.70 2.77 5.15
N PHE A 63 -0.59 3.50 5.20
CA PHE A 63 0.66 3.19 4.54
C PHE A 63 1.21 1.82 4.94
N ASP A 64 1.25 1.52 6.23
CA ASP A 64 1.75 0.24 6.72
C ASP A 64 0.86 -0.93 6.25
N HIS A 65 -0.46 -0.74 6.28
CA HIS A 65 -1.42 -1.73 5.81
C HIS A 65 -1.34 -1.96 4.29
N LEU A 66 -1.14 -0.91 3.50
CA LEU A 66 -0.94 -1.01 2.06
C LEU A 66 0.36 -1.75 1.73
N ALA A 67 1.44 -1.49 2.47
CA ALA A 67 2.71 -2.20 2.31
C ALA A 67 2.55 -3.70 2.60
N VAL A 68 1.83 -4.07 3.65
CA VAL A 68 1.52 -5.48 3.98
C VAL A 68 0.74 -6.16 2.86
N LEU A 69 -0.24 -5.48 2.25
CA LEU A 69 -1.02 -6.04 1.15
C LEU A 69 -0.18 -6.24 -0.12
N LEU A 70 0.68 -5.28 -0.44
CA LEU A 70 1.62 -5.39 -1.56
C LEU A 70 2.62 -6.52 -1.35
N ALA A 71 3.23 -6.58 -0.17
CA ALA A 71 4.10 -7.67 0.25
C ALA A 71 3.37 -9.01 0.12
N ASN A 72 2.15 -9.13 0.62
CA ASN A 72 1.37 -10.36 0.53
C ASN A 72 1.09 -10.79 -0.91
N ALA A 73 0.73 -9.83 -1.78
CA ALA A 73 0.45 -10.10 -3.20
C ALA A 73 1.67 -10.65 -3.94
N ARG A 74 2.88 -10.21 -3.57
CA ARG A 74 4.14 -10.64 -4.19
C ARG A 74 4.94 -11.64 -3.37
N ALA A 75 4.48 -12.03 -2.17
CA ALA A 75 5.18 -12.96 -1.28
C ALA A 75 5.62 -14.24 -2.00
N ARG A 76 4.73 -14.79 -2.84
CA ARG A 76 5.00 -16.00 -3.65
C ARG A 76 6.16 -15.81 -4.64
N ALA A 77 6.32 -14.63 -5.22
CA ALA A 77 7.40 -14.31 -6.14
C ALA A 77 8.76 -14.28 -5.42
N PHE A 78 8.77 -13.86 -4.15
CA PHE A 78 9.94 -13.80 -3.28
C PHE A 78 10.18 -15.08 -2.46
N GLY A 79 9.42 -16.15 -2.71
CA GLY A 79 9.56 -17.41 -1.97
C GLY A 79 9.00 -17.39 -0.53
N VAL A 80 8.23 -16.36 -0.18
CA VAL A 80 7.57 -16.21 1.12
C VAL A 80 6.13 -16.72 1.04
N ALA A 81 5.65 -17.37 2.10
CA ALA A 81 4.25 -17.78 2.18
C ALA A 81 3.35 -16.56 2.45
N PRO A 82 2.29 -16.33 1.65
CA PRO A 82 1.36 -15.25 1.90
C PRO A 82 0.57 -15.51 3.20
N ASP A 83 0.59 -14.55 4.11
CA ASP A 83 -0.21 -14.54 5.34
C ASP A 83 -1.63 -14.01 5.07
N GLU A 84 -2.58 -14.90 4.80
CA GLU A 84 -3.98 -14.51 4.54
C GLU A 84 -4.61 -13.75 5.73
N GLN A 85 -4.22 -14.10 6.95
CA GLN A 85 -4.69 -13.42 8.16
C GLN A 85 -4.22 -11.97 8.24
N LYS A 86 -2.95 -11.70 7.89
CA LYS A 86 -2.42 -10.32 7.85
C LYS A 86 -3.11 -9.50 6.76
N ARG A 87 -3.31 -10.11 5.59
CA ARG A 87 -4.04 -9.51 4.47
C ARG A 87 -5.45 -9.08 4.91
N PHE A 88 -6.21 -9.99 5.51
CA PHE A 88 -7.57 -9.72 5.97
C PHE A 88 -7.62 -8.60 7.02
N LEU A 89 -6.69 -8.61 7.99
CA LEU A 89 -6.60 -7.56 9.00
C LEU A 89 -6.27 -6.19 8.40
N ALA A 90 -5.33 -6.13 7.46
CA ALA A 90 -4.97 -4.90 6.75
C ALA A 90 -6.17 -4.34 5.96
N GLU A 91 -6.89 -5.19 5.22
CA GLU A 91 -8.11 -4.79 4.51
C GLU A 91 -9.19 -4.24 5.46
N GLN A 92 -9.40 -4.90 6.60
CA GLN A 92 -10.38 -4.46 7.60
C GLN A 92 -9.99 -3.09 8.21
N ARG A 93 -8.70 -2.86 8.46
CA ARG A 93 -8.19 -1.58 8.96
C ARG A 93 -8.35 -0.46 7.93
N LEU A 94 -7.96 -0.70 6.68
CA LEU A 94 -8.14 0.26 5.58
C LEU A 94 -9.60 0.64 5.40
N ARG A 95 -10.50 -0.35 5.47
CA ARG A 95 -11.95 -0.11 5.42
C ARG A 95 -12.45 0.75 6.59
N GLY A 96 -11.85 0.61 7.77
CA GLY A 96 -12.14 1.45 8.94
C GLY A 96 -11.58 2.87 8.84
N LEU A 97 -10.52 3.09 8.06
CA LEU A 97 -9.93 4.41 7.82
C LEU A 97 -10.66 5.19 6.71
N LYS A 98 -11.18 4.48 5.70
CA LYS A 98 -12.01 5.06 4.62
C LYS A 98 -13.12 6.02 5.10
N PRO A 99 -13.96 5.72 6.11
CA PRO A 99 -14.98 6.65 6.58
C PRO A 99 -14.38 7.95 7.14
N THR A 100 -13.21 7.89 7.79
CA THR A 100 -12.52 9.09 8.30
C THR A 100 -12.06 10.01 7.17
N ILE A 101 -11.59 9.44 6.05
CA ILE A 101 -11.08 10.20 4.90
C ILE A 101 -12.23 10.76 4.04
N LEU A 102 -13.32 10.01 3.88
CA LEU A 102 -14.54 10.53 3.25
C LEU A 102 -15.18 11.65 4.08
N SER A 103 -15.04 11.63 5.42
CA SER A 103 -15.47 12.73 6.28
C SER A 103 -14.46 13.89 6.37
N GLY A 104 -13.18 13.66 6.05
CA GLY A 104 -12.11 14.67 6.12
C GLY A 104 -11.81 15.39 4.81
N ARG A 105 -12.13 14.80 3.64
CA ARG A 105 -12.10 15.49 2.36
C ARG A 105 -13.40 16.29 2.19
N THR A 106 -13.51 17.40 2.92
CA THR A 106 -14.39 18.49 2.53
C THR A 106 -14.06 18.82 1.08
N GLN A 107 -15.01 18.45 0.23
CA GLN A 107 -15.14 18.82 -1.16
C GLN A 107 -14.61 20.25 -1.37
N GLU A 108 -13.42 20.40 -1.95
CA GLU A 108 -13.07 21.65 -2.64
C GLU A 108 -13.98 21.70 -3.86
N ILE A 109 -15.20 22.19 -3.62
CA ILE A 109 -16.11 22.65 -4.67
C ILE A 109 -15.39 23.84 -5.27
N GLU A 110 -14.67 23.60 -6.35
CA GLU A 110 -14.15 24.66 -7.21
C GLU A 110 -15.36 25.42 -7.77
N TYR A 111 -15.67 26.57 -7.15
CA TYR A 111 -16.66 27.51 -7.67
C TYR A 111 -16.05 28.21 -8.89
N PHE A 112 -16.53 27.83 -10.08
CA PHE A 112 -16.38 28.64 -11.30
C PHE A 112 -17.39 29.80 -11.31
#